data_AF-A0A2K5RGB7-F1
#
_entry.id   AF-A0A2K5RGB7-F1
#
_cell.length_a   1.000
_cell.length_b   1.000
_cell.length_c   1.000
_cell.angle_alpha   90.00
_cell.angle_beta   90.00
_cell.angle_gamma   90.00
#
_symmetry.space_group_name_H-M   'P 1'
#
loop_
_entity.id
_entity.type
_entity.pdbx_description
1 polymer ?
#
loop_
_entity_poly.entity_id
_entity_poly.type
_entity_poly.pdbx_seq_one_letter_code
_entity_poly.pdbx_strand_id
1 'polypeptide(L)' 'MHIASTNPQYLVEKIIQTQICESKYWKEECFGLKAELVVDKATELRFNAMY' A
#
# COMPACT_ATOMS: atom_id res chain seq x y z
N MET A 1 -9.19 -11.50 -8.43
CA MET A 1 -8.31 -11.30 -9.60
C MET A 1 -6.90 -11.69 -9.21
N HIS A 2 -6.26 -12.59 -9.95
CA HIS A 2 -4.86 -12.95 -9.74
C HIS A 2 -3.99 -12.12 -10.67
N ILE A 3 -2.86 -11.63 -10.18
CA ILE A 3 -1.82 -10.96 -10.99
C ILE A 3 -0.61 -11.89 -10.97
N ALA A 4 0.03 -12.10 -12.12
CA ALA A 4 1.13 -13.08 -12.26
C ALA A 4 0.78 -14.45 -11.66
N SER A 5 -0.45 -14.91 -11.87
CA SER A 5 -1.00 -16.19 -11.35
C SER A 5 -1.03 -16.33 -9.82
N THR A 6 -0.84 -15.25 -9.06
CA THR A 6 -0.84 -15.25 -7.60
C THR A 6 -1.76 -14.17 -7.02
N ASN A 7 -1.98 -14.23 -5.70
CA ASN A 7 -2.60 -13.12 -4.98
C ASN A 7 -1.67 -11.90 -5.09
N PRO A 8 -2.16 -10.74 -5.57
CA PRO A 8 -1.37 -9.53 -5.71
C PRO A 8 -0.61 -9.11 -4.45
N GLN A 9 -1.12 -9.42 -3.26
CA GLN A 9 -0.43 -9.11 -2.00
C GLN A 9 0.92 -9.84 -1.90
N TYR A 10 1.01 -11.06 -2.41
CA TYR A 10 2.23 -11.89 -2.35
C TYR A 10 3.34 -11.42 -3.29
N LEU A 11 3.11 -10.37 -4.09
CA LEU A 11 4.17 -9.73 -4.88
C LEU A 11 5.15 -8.94 -4.02
N VAL A 12 4.76 -8.59 -2.79
CA VAL A 12 5.62 -7.95 -1.78
C VAL A 12 6.02 -8.99 -0.75
N GLU A 13 7.26 -8.95 -0.25
CA GLU A 13 7.73 -9.90 0.78
C GLU A 13 6.91 -9.81 2.07
N LYS A 14 6.69 -10.95 2.73
CA LYS A 14 5.84 -11.02 3.94
C LYS A 14 6.31 -10.08 5.07
N ILE A 15 7.61 -9.94 5.28
CA ILE A 15 8.16 -9.05 6.32
C ILE A 15 7.80 -7.59 6.01
N ILE A 16 7.91 -7.18 4.75
CA ILE A 16 7.58 -5.82 4.30
C ILE A 16 6.06 -5.58 4.43
N GLN A 17 5.22 -6.56 4.08
CA GLN A 17 3.77 -6.46 4.27
C GLN A 17 3.40 -6.21 5.74
N THR A 18 4.01 -6.95 6.68
CA THR A 18 3.79 -6.76 8.11
C THR A 18 4.17 -5.34 8.53
N GLN A 19 5.35 -4.86 8.11
CA GLN A 19 5.80 -3.49 8.42
C GLN A 19 4.88 -2.42 7.84
N ILE A 20 4.39 -2.58 6.61
CA ILE A 20 3.42 -1.67 5.98
C ILE A 20 2.14 -1.63 6.83
N CYS A 21 1.55 -2.78 7.14
CA CYS A 21 0.32 -2.88 7.93
C CYS A 21 0.47 -2.33 9.36
N GLU A 22 1.66 -2.44 9.94
CA GLU A 22 1.95 -1.93 11.28
C GLU A 22 2.28 -0.43 11.31
N SER A 23 2.67 0.14 10.17
CA SER A 23 3.04 1.56 10.07
C SER A 23 1.91 2.50 10.46
N LYS A 24 2.28 3.65 11.02
CA LYS A 24 1.33 4.70 11.40
C LYS A 24 0.49 5.17 10.22
N TYR A 25 1.15 5.44 9.09
CA TYR A 25 0.49 5.91 7.88
C TYR A 25 -0.57 4.92 7.38
N TRP A 26 -0.28 3.61 7.38
CA TRP A 26 -1.27 2.62 6.97
C TRP A 26 -2.51 2.62 7.88
N LYS A 27 -2.29 2.65 9.20
CA LYS A 27 -3.39 2.57 10.19
C LYS A 27 -4.28 3.82 10.19
N GLU A 28 -3.69 4.99 9.97
CA GLU A 28 -4.43 6.27 10.01
C GLU A 28 -5.02 6.64 8.65
N GLU A 29 -4.28 6.42 7.56
CA GLU A 29 -4.61 6.96 6.24
C GLU A 29 -5.08 5.89 5.24
N CYS A 30 -4.66 4.64 5.40
CA CYS A 30 -4.97 3.56 4.44
C CYS A 30 -6.02 2.55 4.94
N PHE A 31 -6.32 2.51 6.26
CA PHE A 31 -7.26 1.55 6.81
C PHE A 31 -8.69 1.83 6.29
N GLY A 32 -9.24 0.90 5.51
CA GLY A 32 -10.54 1.07 4.87
C GLY A 32 -10.54 2.00 3.64
N LEU A 33 -9.37 2.38 3.13
CA LEU A 33 -9.23 3.23 1.94
C LEU A 33 -9.85 2.53 0.72
N LYS A 34 -10.72 3.25 0.03
CA LYS A 34 -11.40 2.78 -1.18
C LYS A 34 -10.65 3.23 -2.43
N ALA A 35 -10.83 2.48 -3.52
CA ALA A 35 -10.19 2.76 -4.82
C ALA A 35 -10.40 4.20 -5.30
N GLU A 36 -11.58 4.78 -5.08
CA GLU A 36 -11.93 6.15 -5.47
C GLU A 36 -11.12 7.24 -4.74
N LEU A 37 -10.62 6.95 -3.53
CA LEU A 37 -9.87 7.89 -2.69
C LEU A 37 -8.35 7.71 -2.78
N VAL A 38 -7.87 6.71 -3.52
CA VAL A 38 -6.43 6.42 -3.64
C VAL A 38 -5.68 7.58 -4.29
N VAL A 39 -6.28 8.22 -5.29
CA VAL A 39 -5.64 9.33 -6.00
C VAL A 39 -5.41 10.52 -5.07
N ASP A 40 -6.37 10.84 -4.20
CA ASP A 40 -6.27 11.96 -3.27
C ASP A 40 -5.06 11.79 -2.35
N LYS A 41 -4.93 10.61 -1.73
CA LYS A 41 -3.77 10.29 -0.88
C LYS A 41 -2.45 10.25 -1.66
N ALA A 42 -2.46 9.78 -2.90
CA ALA A 42 -1.25 9.77 -3.73
C ALA A 42 -0.74 11.19 -4.03
N THR A 43 -1.62 12.19 -4.19
CA THR A 43 -1.19 13.57 -4.48
C THR A 43 -0.50 14.27 -3.30
N GLU A 44 -0.75 13.82 -2.07
CA GLU A 44 -0.14 14.39 -0.86
C GLU A 44 1.31 13.91 -0.64
N LEU A 45 1.68 12.76 -1.22
CA LEU A 45 3.00 12.16 -1.07
C LEU A 45 4.09 13.01 -1.73
N ARG A 46 5.22 13.19 -1.02
CA ARG A 46 6.38 13.99 -1.48
C ARG A 46 7.65 13.19 -1.70
N PHE A 47 7.62 11.90 -1.38
CA PHE A 47 8.79 11.03 -1.43
C PHE A 47 8.54 9.89 -2.43
N ASN A 48 9.59 9.55 -3.18
CA ASN A 48 9.65 8.33 -3.98
C ASN A 48 10.79 7.49 -3.42
N ALA A 49 10.57 6.19 -3.22
CA ALA A 49 11.60 5.27 -2.72
C ALA A 49 12.77 5.04 -3.70
N MET A 50 12.65 5.55 -4.93
CA MET A 50 13.62 5.36 -6.01
C MET A 50 14.70 6.46 -6.10
N TYR A 51 14.64 7.50 -5.26
CA TYR A 51 15.64 8.57 -5.19
C TYR A 51 16.06 8.86 -3.75
#